data_AF-A0A380JTM6-F1
#
_entry.id   AF-A0A380JTM6-F1
#
_cell.length_a   1.000
_cell.length_b   1.000
_cell.length_c   1.000
_cell.angle_alpha   90.00
_cell.angle_beta   90.00
_cell.angle_gamma   90.00
#
_symmetry.space_group_name_H-M   'P 1'
#
loop_
_entity.id
_entity.type
_entity.pdbx_description
1 polymer ?
#
loop_
_entity_poly.entity_id
_entity_poly.type
_entity_poly.pdbx_seq_one_letter_code
_entity_poly.pdbx_strand_id
1 'polypeptide(L)'
;MKHKMLTFCLLLSIFVSQLRILHVSAETSSKTQYNILIKESLDINKVKKQLDNQGIIVLDEIPEINVLTIATSNDPSMILEKNCNYIDDISRNNTFTVNPKMTYQFGYSFYLDSDSNYWNKQWDMQRSISTSSRFWHKSSGEATIGVIDSGITDNNTEISSKVISVQNFTEDPVTKAIDVNNVLDKTGHGTSVVGQMS
;
A
#
# COMPACT_ATOMS: atom_id res chain seq x y z
N MET A 1 14.33 -45.75 57.08
CA MET A 1 13.82 -44.49 56.50
C MET A 1 14.93 -43.58 55.95
N LYS A 2 16.02 -43.31 56.70
CA LYS A 2 17.08 -42.37 56.28
C LYS A 2 17.75 -42.70 54.94
N HIS A 3 18.02 -43.98 54.64
CA HIS A 3 18.62 -44.38 53.36
C HIS A 3 17.70 -44.16 52.15
N LYS A 4 16.40 -44.45 52.26
CA LYS A 4 15.43 -44.23 51.16
C LYS A 4 15.28 -42.75 50.81
N MET A 5 15.39 -41.88 51.82
CA MET A 5 15.32 -40.42 51.65
C MET A 5 16.58 -39.88 50.95
N LEU A 6 17.75 -40.43 51.27
CA LEU A 6 19.02 -40.06 50.61
C LEU A 6 19.03 -40.47 49.13
N THR A 7 18.55 -41.67 48.81
CA THR A 7 18.45 -42.15 47.42
C THR A 7 17.46 -41.31 46.61
N PHE A 8 16.35 -40.89 47.21
CA PHE A 8 15.38 -40.01 46.56
C PHE A 8 15.96 -38.64 46.23
N CYS A 9 16.71 -38.03 47.16
CA CYS A 9 17.39 -36.75 46.91
C CYS A 9 18.45 -36.85 45.81
N LEU A 10 19.15 -37.99 45.71
CA LEU A 10 20.17 -38.23 44.68
C LEU A 10 19.55 -38.44 43.29
N LEU A 11 18.38 -39.08 43.20
CA LEU A 11 17.65 -39.22 41.94
C LEU A 11 17.05 -37.88 41.48
N LEU A 12 16.58 -37.05 42.41
CA LEU A 12 16.03 -35.73 42.11
C LEU A 12 17.12 -34.77 41.60
N SER A 13 18.33 -34.81 42.15
CA SER A 13 19.43 -33.96 41.66
C SER A 13 19.91 -34.35 40.27
N ILE A 14 19.92 -35.64 39.94
CA ILE A 14 20.24 -36.14 38.60
C ILE A 14 19.16 -35.70 37.60
N PHE A 15 17.88 -35.77 37.98
CA PHE A 15 16.78 -35.32 37.12
C PHE A 15 16.81 -33.81 36.84
N VAL A 16 17.12 -32.98 37.85
CA VAL A 16 17.23 -31.53 37.68
C VAL A 16 18.45 -31.15 36.83
N SER A 17 19.55 -31.91 36.91
CA SER A 17 20.74 -31.67 36.07
C SER A 17 20.53 -31.99 34.58
N GLN A 18 19.49 -32.74 34.23
CA GLN A 18 19.12 -33.05 32.85
C GLN A 18 18.10 -32.06 32.25
N LEU A 19 17.58 -31.09 33.03
CA LEU A 19 16.88 -29.94 32.47
C LEU A 19 17.92 -29.01 31.81
N ARG A 20 18.40 -29.39 30.62
CA ARG A 20 18.97 -28.42 29.70
C ARG A 20 17.85 -27.46 29.34
N ILE A 21 17.97 -26.23 29.82
CA ILE A 21 17.14 -25.11 29.39
C ILE A 21 17.44 -24.93 27.89
N LEU A 22 16.58 -25.50 27.04
CA LEU A 22 16.55 -25.15 25.63
C LEU A 22 16.10 -23.70 25.58
N HIS A 23 17.07 -22.80 25.46
CA HIS A 23 16.83 -21.42 25.08
C HIS A 23 16.27 -21.45 23.66
N VAL A 24 14.95 -21.57 23.54
CA VAL A 24 14.23 -21.27 22.29
C VAL A 24 14.27 -19.75 22.15
N SER A 25 15.27 -19.26 21.44
CA SER A 25 15.22 -17.91 20.89
C SER A 25 14.32 -17.98 19.67
N ALA A 26 13.10 -17.44 19.80
CA ALA A 26 12.30 -17.12 18.63
C ALA A 26 12.91 -15.87 17.99
N GLU A 27 13.86 -16.05 17.07
CA GLU A 27 14.18 -14.98 16.13
C GLU A 27 12.93 -14.79 15.27
N THR A 28 12.20 -13.70 15.49
CA THR A 28 11.28 -13.17 14.50
C THR A 28 12.11 -12.81 13.28
N SER A 29 12.30 -13.76 12.37
CA SER A 29 12.93 -13.49 11.08
C SER A 29 12.04 -12.46 10.38
N SER A 30 12.48 -11.20 10.32
CA SER A 30 11.74 -10.17 9.61
C SER A 30 11.70 -10.58 8.13
N LYS A 31 10.52 -10.90 7.64
CA LYS A 31 10.33 -11.21 6.23
C LYS A 31 10.51 -9.91 5.43
N THR A 32 11.41 -9.94 4.46
CA THR A 32 11.60 -8.82 3.53
C THR A 32 10.60 -8.95 2.39
N GLN A 33 10.09 -7.82 1.91
CA GLN A 33 9.16 -7.76 0.79
C GLN A 33 9.90 -7.53 -0.53
N TYR A 34 9.49 -8.26 -1.57
CA TYR A 34 10.04 -8.18 -2.92
C TYR A 34 8.91 -8.13 -3.94
N ASN A 35 9.14 -7.43 -5.05
CA ASN A 35 8.31 -7.50 -6.24
C ASN A 35 8.99 -8.46 -7.23
N ILE A 36 8.27 -9.48 -7.68
CA ILE A 36 8.74 -10.45 -8.67
C ILE A 36 7.95 -10.29 -9.97
N LEU A 37 8.66 -10.35 -11.09
CA LEU A 37 8.08 -10.41 -12.42
C LEU A 37 8.02 -11.87 -12.86
N ILE A 38 6.82 -12.35 -13.18
CA ILE A 38 6.60 -13.71 -13.69
C ILE A 38 6.68 -13.69 -15.22
N LYS A 39 7.24 -14.76 -15.79
CA LYS A 39 7.32 -14.92 -17.25
C LYS A 39 5.93 -14.97 -17.87
N GLU A 40 5.73 -14.21 -18.95
CA GLU A 40 4.42 -13.96 -19.58
C GLU A 40 3.64 -15.22 -20.01
N SER A 41 4.34 -16.32 -20.35
CA SER A 41 3.72 -17.55 -20.84
C SER A 41 3.13 -18.43 -19.72
N LEU A 42 3.20 -18.00 -18.46
CA LEU A 42 2.88 -18.82 -17.30
C LEU A 42 1.59 -18.36 -16.61
N ASP A 43 0.88 -19.35 -16.06
CA ASP A 43 -0.29 -19.12 -15.23
C ASP A 43 0.13 -18.68 -13.83
N ILE A 44 -0.17 -17.43 -13.48
CA ILE A 44 0.15 -16.80 -12.20
C ILE A 44 -0.33 -17.63 -11.00
N ASN A 45 -1.49 -18.31 -11.12
CA ASN A 45 -2.03 -19.14 -10.04
C ASN A 45 -1.19 -20.39 -9.77
N LYS A 46 -0.55 -20.94 -10.81
CA LYS A 46 0.39 -22.07 -10.64
C LYS A 46 1.65 -21.61 -9.93
N VAL A 47 2.18 -20.44 -10.30
CA VAL A 47 3.37 -19.87 -9.67
C VAL A 47 3.10 -19.55 -8.19
N LYS A 48 1.95 -18.96 -7.85
CA LYS A 48 1.54 -18.70 -6.46
C LYS A 48 1.59 -19.98 -5.60
N LYS A 49 1.05 -21.10 -6.12
CA LYS A 49 1.10 -22.40 -5.42
C LYS A 49 2.52 -22.92 -5.23
N GLN A 50 3.41 -22.72 -6.22
CA GLN A 50 4.81 -23.13 -6.12
C GLN A 50 5.58 -22.31 -5.08
N LEU A 51 5.29 -21.01 -4.97
CA LEU A 51 5.88 -20.13 -3.96
C LEU A 51 5.38 -20.47 -2.55
N ASP A 52 4.08 -20.73 -2.39
CA ASP A 52 3.49 -21.14 -1.10
C ASP A 52 4.12 -22.45 -0.57
N ASN A 53 4.34 -23.43 -1.45
CA ASN A 53 5.06 -24.67 -1.11
C ASN A 53 6.51 -24.45 -0.64
N GLN A 54 7.11 -23.28 -0.91
CA GLN A 54 8.44 -22.89 -0.45
C GLN A 54 8.39 -22.04 0.83
N GLY A 55 7.21 -21.81 1.40
CA GLY A 55 6.99 -20.93 2.56
C GLY A 55 7.10 -19.44 2.23
N ILE A 56 7.06 -19.08 0.95
CA ILE A 56 7.02 -17.69 0.48
C ILE A 56 5.58 -17.23 0.50
N ILE A 57 5.32 -16.10 1.18
CA ILE A 57 3.97 -15.54 1.29
C ILE A 57 3.75 -14.59 0.11
N VAL A 58 2.66 -14.76 -0.63
CA VAL A 58 2.20 -13.79 -1.62
C VAL A 58 1.30 -12.77 -0.92
N LEU A 59 1.65 -11.49 -1.04
CA LEU A 59 0.94 -10.37 -0.40
C LEU A 59 -0.01 -9.66 -1.35
N ASP A 60 0.38 -9.49 -2.61
CA ASP A 60 -0.40 -8.74 -3.60
C ASP A 60 -0.10 -9.26 -5.03
N GLU A 61 -1.00 -8.98 -5.97
CA GLU A 61 -0.88 -9.38 -7.37
C GLU A 61 -1.40 -8.32 -8.34
N ILE A 62 -0.67 -8.14 -9.44
CA ILE A 62 -1.10 -7.34 -10.59
C ILE A 62 -1.04 -8.25 -11.82
N PRO A 63 -2.11 -9.02 -12.09
CA PRO A 63 -2.11 -10.07 -13.09
C PRO A 63 -1.90 -9.55 -14.51
N GLU A 64 -2.35 -8.32 -14.81
CA GLU A 64 -2.23 -7.69 -16.13
C GLU A 64 -0.77 -7.48 -16.57
N ILE A 65 0.15 -7.39 -15.61
CA ILE A 65 1.59 -7.21 -15.86
C ILE A 65 2.44 -8.32 -15.24
N ASN A 66 1.82 -9.43 -14.83
CA ASN A 66 2.49 -10.60 -14.24
C ASN A 66 3.39 -10.29 -13.03
N VAL A 67 2.98 -9.34 -12.17
CA VAL A 67 3.74 -8.96 -10.97
C VAL A 67 3.10 -9.56 -9.71
N LEU A 68 3.93 -10.11 -8.82
CA LEU A 68 3.54 -10.45 -7.45
C LEU A 68 4.40 -9.69 -6.43
N THR A 69 3.76 -9.21 -5.37
CA THR A 69 4.46 -8.79 -4.14
C THR A 69 4.56 -9.97 -3.21
N ILE A 70 5.76 -10.34 -2.79
CA ILE A 70 6.02 -11.50 -1.92
C ILE A 70 6.75 -11.09 -0.64
N ALA A 71 6.58 -11.88 0.43
CA ALA A 71 7.31 -11.76 1.68
C ALA A 71 8.04 -13.06 2.04
N THR A 72 9.35 -12.97 2.28
CA THR A 72 10.19 -14.12 2.60
C THR A 72 11.44 -13.74 3.40
N SER A 73 12.05 -14.72 4.06
CA SER A 73 13.34 -14.58 4.75
C SER A 73 14.53 -14.92 3.83
N ASN A 74 14.27 -15.41 2.61
CA ASN A 74 15.30 -15.77 1.63
C ASN A 74 15.86 -14.52 0.93
N ASP A 75 17.14 -14.58 0.56
CA ASP A 75 17.77 -13.57 -0.29
C ASP A 75 17.23 -13.61 -1.74
N PRO A 76 17.12 -12.48 -2.45
CA PRO A 76 16.65 -12.42 -3.83
C PRO A 76 17.37 -13.37 -4.79
N SER A 77 18.69 -13.50 -4.65
CA SER A 77 19.49 -14.38 -5.50
C SER A 77 19.07 -15.84 -5.35
N MET A 78 18.80 -16.29 -4.12
CA MET A 78 18.32 -17.65 -3.84
C MET A 78 16.92 -17.89 -4.38
N ILE A 79 16.04 -16.88 -4.31
CA ILE A 79 14.70 -16.95 -4.89
C ILE A 79 14.83 -17.11 -6.41
N LEU A 80 15.62 -16.24 -7.06
CA LEU A 80 15.81 -16.29 -8.51
C LEU A 80 16.42 -17.61 -8.95
N GLU A 81 17.46 -18.11 -8.28
CA GLU A 81 18.12 -19.39 -8.62
C GLU A 81 17.13 -20.57 -8.57
N LYS A 82 16.34 -20.70 -7.50
CA LYS A 82 15.37 -21.80 -7.34
C LYS A 82 14.16 -21.70 -8.26
N ASN A 83 13.84 -20.49 -8.73
CA ASN A 83 12.58 -20.18 -9.39
C ASN A 83 12.79 -19.62 -10.82
N CYS A 84 14.00 -19.68 -11.38
CA CYS A 84 14.37 -19.07 -12.67
C CYS A 84 13.56 -19.59 -13.87
N ASN A 85 12.92 -20.76 -13.73
CA ASN A 85 12.03 -21.31 -14.75
C ASN A 85 10.75 -20.48 -14.92
N TYR A 86 10.35 -19.70 -13.90
CA TYR A 86 9.10 -18.94 -13.92
C TYR A 86 9.19 -17.50 -13.42
N ILE A 87 10.25 -17.12 -12.73
CA ILE A 87 10.56 -15.73 -12.39
C ILE A 87 11.53 -15.17 -13.44
N ASP A 88 11.21 -13.99 -13.96
CA ASP A 88 12.05 -13.24 -14.89
C ASP A 88 12.96 -12.25 -14.16
N ASP A 89 12.40 -11.50 -13.21
CA ASP A 89 13.14 -10.52 -12.41
C ASP A 89 12.61 -10.43 -10.97
N ILE A 90 13.45 -9.91 -10.08
CA ILE A 90 13.13 -9.67 -8.67
C ILE A 90 13.76 -8.37 -8.18
N SER A 91 12.95 -7.53 -7.53
CA SER A 91 13.41 -6.27 -6.92
C SER A 91 12.90 -6.14 -5.49
N ARG A 92 13.64 -5.43 -4.64
CA ARG A 92 13.19 -5.12 -3.28
C ARG A 92 11.97 -4.21 -3.35
N ASN A 93 10.91 -4.56 -2.61
CA ASN A 93 9.76 -3.68 -2.49
C ASN A 93 10.18 -2.43 -1.73
N ASN A 94 10.22 -1.30 -2.41
CA ASN A 94 10.60 -0.04 -1.82
C ASN A 94 9.34 0.74 -1.45
N THR A 95 9.31 1.28 -0.24
CA THR A 95 8.36 2.33 0.11
C THR A 95 8.77 3.59 -0.66
N PHE A 96 7.99 3.97 -1.66
CA PHE A 96 8.09 5.32 -2.22
C PHE A 96 7.64 6.30 -1.14
N THR A 97 8.55 7.08 -0.59
CA THR A 97 8.16 8.28 0.14
C THR A 97 7.68 9.27 -0.90
N VAL A 98 6.36 9.38 -1.09
CA VAL A 98 5.80 10.50 -1.83
C VAL A 98 6.26 11.74 -1.08
N ASN A 99 7.11 12.53 -1.72
CA ASN A 99 7.64 13.74 -1.13
C ASN A 99 6.78 14.91 -1.60
N PRO A 100 5.75 15.31 -0.83
CA PRO A 100 5.36 16.69 -0.82
C PRO A 100 5.39 17.15 0.64
N LYS A 101 6.48 17.80 1.06
CA LYS A 101 6.30 18.91 2.00
C LYS A 101 5.75 20.10 1.21
N MET A 102 4.57 19.96 0.62
CA MET A 102 3.80 21.13 0.21
C MET A 102 2.94 21.53 1.39
N THR A 103 3.56 22.29 2.29
CA THR A 103 2.79 23.14 3.18
C THR A 103 2.20 24.23 2.29
N TYR A 104 0.94 24.09 1.88
CA TYR A 104 0.20 25.26 1.41
C TYR A 104 -0.05 26.13 2.64
N GLN A 105 0.91 26.99 2.97
CA GLN A 105 0.65 28.11 3.86
C GLN A 105 -0.11 29.17 3.05
N PHE A 106 -1.38 28.89 2.76
CA PHE A 106 -2.32 30.01 2.70
C PHE A 106 -2.34 30.58 4.13
N GLY A 107 -2.10 31.88 4.28
CA GLY A 107 -1.85 32.51 5.58
C GLY A 107 -2.86 32.15 6.68
N TYR A 108 -2.57 32.54 7.93
CA TYR A 108 -3.31 32.25 9.16
C TYR A 108 -4.82 32.60 9.20
N SER A 109 -5.39 33.01 8.08
CA SER A 109 -6.74 33.52 7.93
C SER A 109 -7.54 32.60 7.02
N PHE A 110 -8.53 31.92 7.57
CA PHE A 110 -9.62 31.37 6.77
C PHE A 110 -10.40 32.54 6.17
N TYR A 111 -10.27 32.78 4.88
CA TYR A 111 -11.13 33.72 4.18
C TYR A 111 -12.48 33.03 3.97
N LEU A 112 -13.42 33.29 4.88
CA LEU A 112 -14.84 33.02 4.64
C LEU A 112 -15.32 34.03 3.62
N ASP A 113 -15.19 33.67 2.36
CA ASP A 113 -15.70 34.48 1.28
C ASP A 113 -17.19 34.19 1.08
N SER A 114 -18.01 35.21 1.27
CA SER A 114 -19.46 35.14 1.06
C SER A 114 -19.85 35.11 -0.42
N ASP A 115 -18.92 35.42 -1.34
CA ASP A 115 -19.15 35.30 -2.78
C ASP A 115 -18.98 33.84 -3.24
N SER A 116 -20.11 33.21 -3.56
CA SER A 116 -20.18 31.85 -4.11
C SER A 116 -19.60 31.74 -5.52
N ASN A 117 -19.28 32.87 -6.17
CA ASN A 117 -18.63 32.87 -7.47
C ASN A 117 -17.10 32.82 -7.33
N TYR A 118 -16.55 31.61 -7.39
CA TYR A 118 -15.11 31.38 -7.32
C TYR A 118 -14.34 31.76 -8.59
N TRP A 119 -15.01 31.98 -9.73
CA TRP A 119 -14.36 32.25 -11.02
C TRP A 119 -13.36 33.41 -10.96
N ASN A 120 -13.74 34.51 -10.31
CA ASN A 120 -12.91 35.72 -10.21
C ASN A 120 -11.62 35.49 -9.40
N LYS A 121 -11.54 34.39 -8.64
CA LYS A 121 -10.42 34.03 -7.76
C LYS A 121 -9.50 32.96 -8.38
N GLN A 122 -9.95 32.31 -9.46
CA GLN A 122 -9.19 31.29 -10.21
C GLN A 122 -8.33 31.96 -11.29
N TRP A 123 -7.33 32.74 -10.86
CA TRP A 123 -6.44 33.49 -11.76
C TRP A 123 -5.68 32.57 -12.74
N ASP A 124 -5.36 31.37 -12.29
CA ASP A 124 -4.68 30.29 -13.00
C ASP A 124 -5.54 29.74 -14.12
N MET A 125 -6.82 29.49 -13.85
CA MET A 125 -7.78 29.07 -14.89
C MET A 125 -7.98 30.19 -15.91
N GLN A 126 -8.21 31.43 -15.46
CA GLN A 126 -8.35 32.60 -16.34
C GLN A 126 -7.12 32.80 -17.24
N ARG A 127 -5.91 32.59 -16.71
CA ARG A 127 -4.66 32.66 -17.49
C ARG A 127 -4.57 31.53 -18.50
N SER A 128 -4.93 30.31 -18.13
CA SER A 128 -4.77 29.11 -18.97
C SER A 128 -5.72 29.09 -20.15
N ILE A 129 -6.93 29.64 -20.02
CA ILE A 129 -7.92 29.67 -21.12
C ILE A 129 -7.70 30.82 -22.11
N SER A 130 -6.73 31.71 -21.86
CA SER A 130 -6.35 32.85 -22.73
C SER A 130 -7.50 33.77 -23.18
N THR A 131 -8.66 33.67 -22.54
CA THR A 131 -9.88 34.42 -22.83
C THR A 131 -10.40 35.02 -21.54
N SER A 132 -10.98 36.22 -21.61
CA SER A 132 -11.58 36.91 -20.45
C SER A 132 -12.95 36.34 -20.05
N SER A 133 -13.35 35.20 -20.63
CA SER A 133 -14.68 34.62 -20.54
C SER A 133 -14.62 33.16 -20.14
N ARG A 134 -15.59 32.71 -19.34
CA ARG A 134 -15.77 31.29 -18.98
C ARG A 134 -15.90 30.39 -20.21
N PHE A 135 -15.59 29.10 -20.04
CA PHE A 135 -15.77 28.07 -21.06
C PHE A 135 -17.15 28.16 -21.74
N TRP A 136 -17.17 28.42 -23.05
CA TRP A 136 -18.38 28.32 -23.87
C TRP A 136 -18.61 26.91 -24.41
N HIS A 137 -17.54 26.13 -24.54
CA HIS A 137 -17.59 24.73 -24.93
C HIS A 137 -17.53 23.84 -23.70
N LYS A 138 -18.56 23.00 -23.52
CA LYS A 138 -18.56 21.94 -22.51
C LYS A 138 -17.84 20.72 -23.07
N SER A 139 -17.11 20.01 -22.20
CA SER A 139 -16.60 18.67 -22.52
C SER A 139 -17.74 17.76 -23.01
N SER A 140 -17.45 16.88 -23.97
CA SER A 140 -18.41 15.87 -24.44
C SER A 140 -18.75 14.84 -23.35
N GLY A 141 -17.94 14.76 -22.30
CA GLY A 141 -18.07 13.75 -21.24
C GLY A 141 -17.60 12.36 -21.67
N GLU A 142 -17.00 12.22 -22.85
CA GLU A 142 -16.53 10.94 -23.39
C GLU A 142 -15.12 10.58 -22.89
N ALA A 143 -14.34 11.58 -22.48
CA ALA A 143 -13.01 11.36 -21.91
C ALA A 143 -13.11 11.07 -20.41
N THR A 144 -12.47 9.99 -19.97
CA THR A 144 -12.30 9.65 -18.56
C THR A 144 -10.88 9.96 -18.13
N ILE A 145 -10.71 10.61 -16.98
CA ILE A 145 -9.39 10.92 -16.42
C ILE A 145 -9.21 10.13 -15.12
N GLY A 146 -8.17 9.29 -15.08
CA GLY A 146 -7.78 8.57 -13.87
C GLY A 146 -6.86 9.42 -12.99
N VAL A 147 -7.21 9.58 -11.72
CA VAL A 147 -6.40 10.30 -10.72
C VAL A 147 -5.95 9.30 -9.66
N ILE A 148 -4.64 9.14 -9.50
CA ILE A 148 -4.02 8.30 -8.47
C ILE A 148 -3.42 9.23 -7.42
N ASP A 149 -4.13 9.41 -6.31
CA ASP A 149 -3.74 10.32 -5.23
C ASP A 149 -4.27 9.79 -3.88
N SER A 150 -4.26 10.65 -2.86
CA SER A 150 -4.66 10.42 -1.46
C SER A 150 -6.15 10.16 -1.21
N GLY A 151 -6.99 10.21 -2.24
CA GLY A 151 -8.44 10.01 -2.17
C GLY A 151 -9.23 11.23 -2.61
N ILE A 152 -10.52 11.26 -2.29
CA ILE A 152 -11.42 12.39 -2.54
C ILE A 152 -12.38 12.58 -1.36
N THR A 153 -12.59 13.83 -0.92
CA THR A 153 -13.66 14.17 0.03
C THR A 153 -14.84 14.75 -0.73
N ASP A 154 -15.94 14.00 -0.76
CA ASP A 154 -17.08 14.29 -1.62
C ASP A 154 -18.19 15.12 -0.94
N ASN A 155 -17.84 16.29 -0.43
CA ASN A 155 -18.81 17.20 0.18
C ASN A 155 -19.25 18.33 -0.76
N ASN A 156 -18.72 18.38 -1.99
CA ASN A 156 -19.06 19.38 -3.00
C ASN A 156 -19.85 18.74 -4.13
N THR A 157 -21.11 19.17 -4.31
CA THR A 157 -22.00 18.64 -5.34
C THR A 157 -21.48 18.83 -6.76
N GLU A 158 -20.71 19.89 -7.03
CA GLU A 158 -20.12 20.13 -8.36
C GLU A 158 -19.10 19.04 -8.71
N ILE A 159 -18.22 18.69 -7.75
CA ILE A 159 -17.20 17.65 -7.91
C ILE A 159 -17.86 16.27 -7.95
N SER A 160 -18.74 15.95 -6.99
CA SER A 160 -19.44 14.66 -6.88
C SER A 160 -20.10 14.23 -8.18
N SER A 161 -20.72 15.19 -8.89
CA SER A 161 -21.49 14.95 -10.11
C SER A 161 -20.64 14.52 -11.31
N LYS A 162 -19.31 14.65 -11.21
CA LYS A 162 -18.33 14.32 -12.26
C LYS A 162 -17.54 13.04 -11.96
N VAL A 163 -17.65 12.51 -10.75
CA VAL A 163 -16.94 11.30 -10.35
C VAL A 163 -17.73 10.07 -10.81
N ILE A 164 -17.12 9.28 -11.69
CA ILE A 164 -17.74 8.08 -12.26
C ILE A 164 -17.55 6.87 -11.33
N SER A 165 -16.34 6.71 -10.79
CA SER A 165 -15.96 5.61 -9.91
C SER A 165 -14.76 6.01 -9.06
N VAL A 166 -14.66 5.46 -7.85
CA VAL A 166 -13.51 5.63 -6.96
C VAL A 166 -13.16 4.29 -6.34
N GLN A 167 -11.87 4.02 -6.16
CA GLN A 167 -11.38 2.79 -5.55
C GLN A 167 -10.13 3.08 -4.72
N ASN A 168 -10.06 2.46 -3.54
CA ASN A 168 -8.86 2.47 -2.71
C ASN A 168 -8.00 1.22 -2.99
N PHE A 169 -6.69 1.45 -3.17
CA PHE A 169 -5.68 0.41 -3.40
C PHE A 169 -4.70 0.28 -2.22
N THR A 170 -4.91 1.01 -1.13
CA THR A 170 -4.00 1.04 0.01
C THR A 170 -4.60 0.36 1.22
N GLU A 171 -3.78 -0.42 1.91
CA GLU A 171 -4.13 -1.04 3.19
C GLU A 171 -4.27 0.01 4.30
N ASP A 172 -5.20 -0.22 5.21
CA ASP A 172 -5.20 0.51 6.46
C ASP A 172 -3.95 0.15 7.30
N PRO A 173 -3.18 1.13 7.79
CA PRO A 173 -1.93 0.86 8.51
C PRO A 173 -2.10 0.00 9.77
N VAL A 174 -3.28 0.04 10.41
CA VAL A 174 -3.61 -0.65 11.65
C VAL A 174 -4.19 -2.03 11.36
N THR A 175 -5.19 -2.12 10.49
CA THR A 175 -5.89 -3.39 10.24
C THR A 175 -5.22 -4.27 9.18
N LYS A 176 -4.34 -3.69 8.34
CA LYS A 176 -3.74 -4.35 7.17
C LYS A 176 -4.76 -4.85 6.14
N ALA A 177 -6.00 -4.38 6.25
CA ALA A 177 -7.06 -4.69 5.30
C ALA A 177 -7.20 -3.54 4.29
N ILE A 178 -7.43 -3.89 3.02
CA ILE A 178 -7.85 -2.94 2.00
C ILE A 178 -9.37 -2.82 2.10
N ASP A 179 -9.86 -1.70 2.61
CA ASP A 179 -11.25 -1.29 2.40
C ASP A 179 -11.34 -0.55 1.07
N VAL A 180 -11.81 -1.24 0.04
CA VAL A 180 -11.93 -0.70 -1.32
C VAL A 180 -12.85 0.52 -1.41
N ASN A 181 -13.75 0.69 -0.44
CA ASN A 181 -14.69 1.81 -0.37
C ASN A 181 -14.16 2.98 0.47
N ASN A 182 -13.06 2.81 1.21
CA ASN A 182 -12.46 3.88 2.00
C ASN A 182 -11.62 4.81 1.11
N VAL A 183 -12.32 5.72 0.44
CA VAL A 183 -11.72 6.66 -0.53
C VAL A 183 -11.56 8.08 0.03
N LEU A 184 -11.81 8.25 1.33
CA LEU A 184 -11.76 9.56 1.99
C LEU A 184 -10.35 10.14 1.92
N ASP A 185 -10.25 11.35 1.36
CA ASP A 185 -9.00 12.09 1.35
C ASP A 185 -8.65 12.63 2.74
N LYS A 186 -7.70 11.98 3.40
CA LYS A 186 -7.22 12.38 4.73
C LYS A 186 -6.23 13.56 4.69
N THR A 187 -5.75 13.94 3.50
CA THR A 187 -4.71 14.95 3.33
C THR A 187 -5.20 16.24 2.67
N GLY A 188 -6.30 16.16 1.92
CA GLY A 188 -6.84 17.23 1.10
C GLY A 188 -6.16 17.37 -0.28
N HIS A 189 -5.08 16.63 -0.54
CA HIS A 189 -4.31 16.77 -1.77
C HIS A 189 -5.10 16.26 -2.99
N GLY A 190 -5.65 15.04 -2.93
CA GLY A 190 -6.40 14.46 -4.04
C GLY A 190 -7.67 15.24 -4.35
N THR A 191 -8.38 15.71 -3.32
CA THR A 191 -9.55 16.58 -3.47
C THR A 191 -9.20 17.89 -4.17
N SER A 192 -8.03 18.48 -3.85
CA SER A 192 -7.55 19.71 -4.49
C SER A 192 -7.18 19.49 -5.95
N VAL A 193 -6.53 18.35 -6.28
CA VAL A 193 -6.19 17.98 -7.66
C VAL A 193 -7.46 17.79 -8.48
N VAL A 194 -8.44 17.03 -7.99
CA VAL A 194 -9.70 16.79 -8.71
C VAL A 194 -10.47 18.10 -8.91
N GLY A 195 -10.47 19.02 -7.93
CA GLY A 195 -11.14 20.32 -8.06
C GLY A 195 -10.56 21.24 -9.15
N GLN A 196 -9.33 21.03 -9.59
CA GLN A 196 -8.75 21.77 -10.74
C GLN A 196 -9.24 21.23 -12.09
N MET A 197 -9.83 20.04 -12.11
CA MET A 197 -10.26 19.35 -13.32
C MET A 197 -11.78 19.41 -13.52
N SER A 198 -12.53 19.76 -12.46
CA SER A 198 -14.00 19.78 -12.43
C SER A 198 -14.62 21.03 -13.06
#